data_AF-W5YVI0-F1
#
_entry.id   AF-W5YVI0-F1
#
_cell.length_a   1.000
_cell.length_b   1.000
_cell.length_c   1.000
_cell.angle_alpha   90.00
_cell.angle_beta   90.00
_cell.angle_gamma   90.00
#
_symmetry.space_group_name_H-M   'P 1'
#
loop_
_entity.id
_entity.type
_entity.pdbx_description
1 polymer ?
#
loop_
_entity_poly.entity_id
_entity_poly.type
_entity_poly.pdbx_seq_one_letter_code
_entity_poly.pdbx_strand_id
1 'polypeptide(L)'
;MEAQRLEERTRYDIEMMLELGYCNGIENYSRYLSGRQPGEAPPTLFDYLPANAMLVVDESHVTIPQIGAMYKGDRSRKETLVEYGFRLPSALDNRPMRFDEWERIAPQMLFVSATPGNYEAEHAGRWLNRWCGQPACWTRKSKFARPLPRWTICSRKSACALTSTSGFW
;
A
#
# COMPACT_ATOMS: atom_id res chain seq x y z
N MET A 1 -27.71 21.00 -16.40
CA MET A 1 -26.50 20.76 -17.22
C MET A 1 -25.70 19.56 -16.69
N GLU A 2 -25.40 19.50 -15.39
CA GLU A 2 -24.55 18.42 -14.80
C GLU A 2 -25.14 17.01 -14.97
N ALA A 3 -26.45 16.84 -14.74
CA ALA A 3 -27.13 15.55 -14.93
C ALA A 3 -27.02 15.04 -16.38
N GLN A 4 -27.23 15.93 -17.36
CA GLN A 4 -27.10 15.60 -18.78
C GLN A 4 -25.65 15.22 -19.14
N ARG A 5 -24.66 15.98 -18.65
CA ARG A 5 -23.23 15.66 -18.82
C ARG A 5 -22.90 14.27 -18.29
N LEU A 6 -23.39 13.95 -17.10
CA LEU A 6 -23.15 12.67 -16.45
C LEU A 6 -23.81 11.53 -17.23
N GLU A 7 -25.04 11.72 -17.68
CA GLU A 7 -25.79 10.74 -18.47
C GLU A 7 -25.11 10.44 -19.81
N GLU A 8 -24.79 11.47 -20.60
CA GLU A 8 -24.13 11.32 -21.90
C GLU A 8 -22.81 10.57 -21.76
N ARG A 9 -21.97 10.96 -20.78
CA ARG A 9 -20.69 10.30 -20.53
C ARG A 9 -20.87 8.84 -20.10
N THR A 10 -21.79 8.57 -19.18
CA THR A 10 -21.99 7.22 -18.65
C THR A 10 -22.53 6.29 -19.73
N ARG A 11 -23.46 6.76 -20.57
CA ARG A 11 -23.97 5.99 -21.72
C ARG A 11 -22.88 5.68 -22.72
N TYR A 12 -22.06 6.67 -23.09
CA TYR A 12 -20.91 6.47 -23.97
C TYR A 12 -19.92 5.43 -23.40
N ASP A 13 -19.57 5.54 -22.11
CA ASP A 13 -18.67 4.57 -21.47
C ASP A 13 -19.27 3.15 -21.48
N ILE A 14 -20.58 3.01 -21.26
CA ILE A 14 -21.30 1.71 -21.30
C ILE A 14 -21.27 1.13 -22.72
N GLU A 15 -21.57 1.93 -23.75
CA GLU A 15 -21.50 1.49 -25.15
C GLU A 15 -20.09 0.99 -25.50
N MET A 16 -19.05 1.73 -25.09
CA MET A 16 -17.66 1.33 -25.30
C MET A 16 -17.30 0.03 -24.57
N MET A 17 -17.79 -0.16 -23.35
CA MET A 17 -17.61 -1.41 -22.61
C MET A 17 -18.33 -2.60 -23.27
N LEU A 18 -19.51 -2.39 -23.86
CA LEU A 18 -20.26 -3.44 -24.55
C LEU A 18 -19.63 -3.83 -25.89
N GLU A 19 -19.15 -2.86 -26.67
CA GLU A 19 -18.61 -3.08 -28.02
C GLU A 19 -17.13 -3.49 -28.02
N LEU A 20 -16.29 -2.85 -27.21
CA LEU A 20 -14.83 -3.06 -27.21
C LEU A 20 -14.32 -3.82 -25.98
N GLY A 21 -15.15 -4.00 -24.96
CA GLY A 21 -14.75 -4.61 -23.69
C GLY A 21 -13.96 -3.69 -22.75
N TYR A 22 -13.75 -2.42 -23.12
CA TYR A 22 -13.09 -1.43 -22.25
C TYR A 22 -13.52 0.01 -22.60
N CYS A 23 -13.28 0.94 -21.67
CA CYS A 23 -13.44 2.37 -21.90
C CYS A 23 -12.31 3.16 -21.22
N ASN A 24 -12.14 4.42 -21.62
CA ASN A 24 -11.16 5.30 -20.99
C ASN A 24 -11.62 5.72 -19.59
N GLY A 25 -10.85 5.34 -18.58
CA GLY A 25 -11.23 5.58 -17.20
C GLY A 25 -12.12 4.47 -16.61
N ILE A 26 -12.00 3.24 -17.13
CA ILE A 26 -12.75 2.07 -16.65
C ILE A 26 -12.56 1.82 -15.14
N GLU A 27 -11.43 2.25 -14.57
CA GLU A 27 -11.16 2.15 -13.13
C GLU A 27 -12.18 2.89 -12.26
N ASN A 28 -12.91 3.88 -12.81
CA ASN A 28 -13.98 4.58 -12.08
C ASN A 28 -15.25 3.72 -11.89
N TYR A 29 -15.32 2.58 -12.58
CA TYR A 29 -16.35 1.55 -12.43
C TYR A 29 -15.85 0.35 -11.63
N SER A 30 -14.65 0.43 -11.02
CA SER A 30 -14.01 -0.70 -10.34
C SER A 30 -14.91 -1.36 -9.27
N ARG A 31 -15.74 -0.59 -8.56
CA ARG A 31 -16.73 -1.15 -7.62
C ARG A 31 -17.62 -2.19 -8.26
N TYR A 32 -18.20 -1.87 -9.42
CA TYR A 32 -19.11 -2.76 -10.13
C TYR A 32 -18.35 -3.95 -10.72
N LEU A 33 -17.16 -3.71 -11.25
CA LEU A 33 -16.33 -4.74 -11.88
C LEU A 33 -15.72 -5.73 -10.87
N SER A 34 -15.48 -5.30 -9.63
CA SER A 34 -14.90 -6.12 -8.56
C SER A 34 -15.95 -6.73 -7.61
N GLY A 35 -17.24 -6.42 -7.80
CA GLY A 35 -18.32 -6.93 -6.94
C GLY A 35 -18.30 -6.40 -5.50
N ARG A 36 -17.61 -5.29 -5.25
CA ARG A 36 -17.48 -4.67 -3.92
C ARG A 36 -18.72 -3.86 -3.56
N GLN A 37 -19.03 -3.80 -2.25
CA GLN A 37 -20.10 -2.94 -1.76
C GLN A 37 -19.66 -1.46 -1.70
N PRO A 38 -20.60 -0.49 -1.74
CA PRO A 38 -20.26 0.92 -1.55
C PRO A 38 -19.48 1.16 -0.26
N GLY A 39 -18.38 1.90 -0.35
CA GLY A 39 -17.50 2.22 0.78
C GLY A 39 -16.46 1.15 1.14
N GLU A 40 -16.57 -0.08 0.63
CA GLU A 40 -15.54 -1.11 0.85
C GLU A 40 -14.19 -0.70 0.25
N ALA A 41 -13.11 -1.23 0.83
CA ALA A 41 -11.78 -1.01 0.29
C ALA A 41 -11.68 -1.66 -1.11
N PRO A 42 -11.15 -0.94 -2.12
CA PRO A 42 -10.92 -1.53 -3.42
C PRO A 42 -9.84 -2.61 -3.35
N PRO A 43 -9.79 -3.54 -4.32
CA PRO A 43 -8.69 -4.48 -4.42
C PRO A 43 -7.37 -3.73 -4.61
N THR A 44 -6.34 -4.13 -3.88
CA THR A 44 -5.01 -3.55 -3.90
C THR A 44 -3.96 -4.62 -4.17
N LEU A 45 -2.69 -4.22 -4.27
CA LEU A 45 -1.59 -5.16 -4.42
C LEU A 45 -1.56 -6.23 -3.30
N PHE A 46 -2.00 -5.89 -2.09
CA PHE A 46 -2.00 -6.82 -0.96
C PHE A 46 -2.88 -8.06 -1.20
N ASP A 47 -3.94 -7.95 -2.00
CA ASP A 47 -4.82 -9.08 -2.34
C ASP A 47 -4.15 -10.12 -3.24
N TYR A 48 -3.07 -9.74 -3.93
CA TYR A 48 -2.31 -10.60 -4.85
C TYR A 48 -1.03 -11.17 -4.22
N LEU A 49 -0.67 -10.71 -3.03
CA LEU A 49 0.53 -11.16 -2.34
C LEU A 49 0.25 -12.43 -1.51
N PRO A 50 1.23 -13.34 -1.37
CA PRO A 50 1.06 -14.50 -0.51
C PRO A 50 0.95 -14.07 0.95
N ALA A 51 0.26 -14.85 1.78
CA ALA A 51 0.01 -14.54 3.19
C ALA A 51 1.28 -14.37 4.04
N ASN A 52 2.41 -14.91 3.59
CA ASN A 52 3.72 -14.80 4.22
C ASN A 52 4.62 -13.70 3.63
N ALA A 53 4.08 -12.83 2.78
CA ALA A 53 4.80 -11.68 2.26
C ALA A 53 5.30 -10.78 3.41
N MET A 54 6.44 -10.12 3.19
CA MET A 54 6.98 -9.13 4.11
C MET A 54 6.92 -7.76 3.44
N LEU A 55 6.42 -6.76 4.16
CA LEU A 55 6.38 -5.38 3.70
C LEU A 55 7.59 -4.64 4.26
N VAL A 56 8.44 -4.11 3.38
CA VAL A 56 9.54 -3.22 3.76
C VAL A 56 9.09 -1.79 3.48
N VAL A 57 9.11 -0.94 4.49
CA VAL A 57 8.74 0.47 4.38
C VAL A 57 10.02 1.28 4.51
N ASP A 58 10.53 1.72 3.36
CA ASP A 58 11.67 2.63 3.30
C ASP A 58 11.27 4.04 3.71
N GLU A 59 12.20 4.79 4.27
CA GLU A 59 11.97 6.10 4.91
C GLU A 59 10.64 6.20 5.67
N SER A 60 10.43 5.24 6.57
CA SER A 60 9.13 5.00 7.20
C SER A 60 8.52 6.22 7.88
N HIS A 61 9.36 7.08 8.45
CA HIS A 61 8.95 8.32 9.11
C HIS A 61 8.24 9.31 8.16
N VAL A 62 8.46 9.19 6.85
CA VAL A 62 7.78 9.95 5.80
C VAL A 62 6.68 9.11 5.16
N THR A 63 6.97 7.85 4.82
CA THR A 63 6.03 7.00 4.05
C THR A 63 4.78 6.66 4.84
N ILE A 64 4.86 6.42 6.15
CA ILE A 64 3.70 6.08 6.97
C ILE A 64 2.69 7.25 7.04
N PRO A 65 3.10 8.49 7.39
CA PRO A 65 2.20 9.65 7.29
C PRO A 65 1.62 9.85 5.89
N GLN A 66 2.43 9.61 4.84
CA GLN A 66 1.98 9.75 3.46
C GLN A 66 0.83 8.78 3.14
N ILE A 67 0.94 7.50 3.50
CA ILE A 67 -0.14 6.51 3.32
C ILE A 67 -1.43 6.99 3.98
N GLY A 68 -1.34 7.54 5.19
CA GLY A 68 -2.50 8.08 5.91
C GLY A 68 -3.15 9.30 5.24
N ALA A 69 -2.38 10.09 4.49
CA ALA A 69 -2.86 11.29 3.80
C ALA A 69 -3.50 11.00 2.43
N MET A 70 -3.12 9.90 1.77
CA MET A 70 -3.53 9.58 0.39
C MET A 70 -5.05 9.56 0.20
N TYR A 71 -5.78 8.91 1.12
CA TYR A 71 -7.24 8.81 1.03
C TYR A 71 -7.91 10.19 1.02
N LYS A 72 -7.52 11.08 1.94
CA LYS A 72 -8.14 12.41 2.07
C LYS A 72 -7.84 13.27 0.84
N GLY A 73 -6.60 13.22 0.34
CA GLY A 73 -6.20 13.95 -0.86
C GLY A 73 -6.95 13.49 -2.11
N ASP A 74 -7.07 12.18 -2.33
CA ASP A 74 -7.80 11.64 -3.48
C ASP A 74 -9.31 11.92 -3.38
N ARG A 75 -9.89 11.77 -2.18
CA ARG A 75 -11.31 12.00 -1.93
C ARG A 75 -11.71 13.45 -2.23
N SER A 76 -10.97 14.43 -1.72
CA SER A 76 -11.26 15.85 -1.96
C SER A 76 -11.27 16.18 -3.46
N ARG A 77 -10.31 15.66 -4.23
CA ARG A 77 -10.26 15.87 -5.69
C ARG A 77 -11.44 15.21 -6.41
N LYS A 78 -11.85 14.02 -5.99
CA LYS A 78 -12.94 13.28 -6.65
C LYS A 78 -14.32 13.77 -6.28
N GLU A 79 -14.52 14.27 -5.06
CA GLU A 79 -15.77 14.89 -4.64
C GLU A 79 -16.16 16.02 -5.58
N THR A 80 -15.21 16.88 -5.96
CA THR A 80 -15.43 17.94 -6.96
C THR A 80 -15.87 17.39 -8.33
N LEU A 81 -15.29 16.28 -8.79
CA LEU A 81 -15.68 15.66 -10.07
C LEU A 81 -17.10 15.07 -10.03
N VAL A 82 -17.51 14.54 -8.88
CA VAL A 82 -18.85 14.00 -8.68
C VAL A 82 -19.87 15.13 -8.56
N GLU A 83 -19.54 16.18 -7.80
CA GLU A 83 -20.40 17.36 -7.60
C GLU A 83 -20.74 18.03 -8.93
N TYR A 84 -19.75 18.24 -9.80
CA TYR A 84 -19.97 18.83 -11.12
C TYR A 84 -20.39 17.83 -12.21
N GLY A 85 -20.83 16.62 -11.85
CA GLY A 85 -21.38 15.63 -12.80
C GLY A 85 -20.39 15.10 -13.84
N PHE A 86 -19.09 15.09 -13.56
CA PHE A 86 -18.08 14.49 -14.44
C PHE A 86 -17.91 12.98 -14.21
N ARG A 87 -18.28 12.48 -13.03
CA ARG A 87 -18.18 11.07 -12.64
C ARG A 87 -19.35 10.67 -11.75
N LEU A 88 -19.73 9.39 -11.79
CA LEU A 88 -20.71 8.82 -10.87
C LEU A 88 -20.20 8.84 -9.42
N PRO A 89 -21.09 8.84 -8.41
CA PRO A 89 -20.68 8.70 -7.00
C PRO A 89 -19.85 7.44 -6.71
N SER A 90 -20.04 6.37 -7.48
CA SER A 90 -19.25 5.13 -7.39
C SER A 90 -17.75 5.33 -7.67
N ALA A 91 -17.37 6.39 -8.38
CA ALA A 91 -15.96 6.69 -8.64
C ALA A 91 -15.17 7.01 -7.36
N LEU A 92 -15.86 7.39 -6.27
CA LEU A 92 -15.26 7.58 -4.95
C LEU A 92 -14.78 6.26 -4.32
N ASP A 93 -15.33 5.12 -4.74
CA ASP A 93 -14.97 3.81 -4.22
C ASP A 93 -13.69 3.25 -4.88
N ASN A 94 -13.30 3.78 -6.06
CA ASN A 94 -11.97 3.56 -6.60
C ASN A 94 -10.99 4.52 -5.95
N ARG A 95 -10.34 4.14 -4.85
CA ARG A 95 -9.58 5.07 -4.01
C ARG A 95 -8.36 4.42 -3.34
N PRO A 96 -7.40 5.21 -2.86
CA PRO A 96 -6.44 4.70 -1.88
C PRO A 96 -7.17 4.12 -0.66
N MET A 97 -6.54 3.13 -0.02
CA MET A 97 -7.00 2.65 1.28
C MET A 97 -6.91 3.76 2.32
N ARG A 98 -7.84 3.74 3.26
CA ARG A 98 -7.68 4.49 4.50
C ARG A 98 -6.58 3.85 5.35
N PHE A 99 -6.01 4.62 6.26
CA PHE A 99 -4.95 4.12 7.14
C PHE A 99 -5.41 2.92 8.00
N ASP A 100 -6.66 2.95 8.48
CA ASP A 100 -7.27 1.86 9.27
C ASP A 100 -7.46 0.57 8.44
N GLU A 101 -7.75 0.72 7.15
CA GLU A 101 -7.89 -0.42 6.22
C GLU A 101 -6.51 -1.03 5.94
N TRP A 102 -5.52 -0.18 5.65
CA TRP A 102 -4.14 -0.60 5.42
C TRP A 102 -3.55 -1.31 6.63
N GLU A 103 -3.69 -0.76 7.84
CA GLU A 103 -3.13 -1.35 9.06
C GLU A 103 -3.73 -2.73 9.40
N ARG A 104 -4.97 -2.98 8.99
CA ARG A 104 -5.65 -4.26 9.17
C ARG A 104 -5.05 -5.36 8.31
N ILE A 105 -4.71 -5.03 7.07
CA ILE A 105 -4.24 -5.99 6.06
C ILE A 105 -2.72 -6.05 5.93
N ALA A 106 -2.00 -5.01 6.36
CA ALA A 106 -0.55 -4.93 6.24
C ALA A 106 0.10 -6.15 6.92
N PRO A 107 0.98 -6.88 6.21
CA PRO A 107 1.58 -8.10 6.72
C PRO A 107 2.69 -7.78 7.74
N GLN A 108 3.61 -8.72 7.98
CA GLN A 108 4.79 -8.41 8.78
C GLN A 108 5.58 -7.27 8.14
N MET A 109 5.79 -6.19 8.90
CA MET A 109 6.47 -4.98 8.44
C MET A 109 7.89 -4.88 8.96
N LEU A 110 8.79 -4.41 8.09
CA LEU A 110 10.13 -3.93 8.38
C LEU A 110 10.19 -2.43 8.09
N PHE A 111 10.20 -1.58 9.13
CA PHE A 111 10.40 -0.14 8.91
C PHE A 111 11.90 0.17 8.83
N VAL A 112 12.28 0.96 7.83
CA VAL A 112 13.65 1.40 7.56
C VAL A 112 13.67 2.91 7.60
N SER A 113 14.41 3.48 8.54
CA SER A 113 14.58 4.95 8.61
C SER A 113 15.75 5.33 9.52
N ALA A 114 16.41 6.45 9.22
CA ALA A 114 17.34 7.10 10.14
C ALA A 114 16.64 7.72 11.37
N THR A 115 15.41 8.21 11.19
CA THR A 115 14.65 9.01 12.15
C THR A 115 13.23 8.47 12.30
N PRO A 116 13.05 7.29 12.93
CA PRO A 116 11.75 6.65 13.09
C PRO A 116 10.69 7.58 13.70
N GLY A 117 9.49 7.58 13.14
CA GLY A 117 8.36 8.37 13.63
C GLY A 117 7.62 7.75 14.83
N ASN A 118 6.55 8.43 15.25
CA ASN A 118 5.71 7.99 16.37
C ASN A 118 5.03 6.64 16.11
N TYR A 119 4.58 6.41 14.86
CA TYR A 119 3.91 5.16 14.51
C TYR A 119 4.84 3.97 14.69
N GLU A 120 6.09 4.09 14.26
CA GLU A 120 7.12 3.07 14.44
C GLU A 120 7.46 2.88 15.92
N ALA A 121 7.55 3.97 16.70
CA ALA A 121 7.77 3.94 18.14
C ALA A 121 6.72 3.10 18.89
N GLU A 122 5.45 3.23 18.50
CA GLU A 122 4.32 2.55 19.14
C GLU A 122 4.15 1.10 18.67
N HIS A 123 4.50 0.78 17.42
CA HIS A 123 4.17 -0.50 16.79
C HIS A 123 5.36 -1.45 16.59
N ALA A 124 6.59 -0.98 16.78
CA ALA A 124 7.78 -1.82 16.66
C ALA A 124 7.96 -2.72 17.89
N GLY A 125 7.99 -4.04 17.66
CA GLY A 125 8.30 -5.02 18.72
C GLY A 125 9.80 -5.26 18.92
N ARG A 126 10.64 -4.90 17.95
CA ARG A 126 12.10 -4.97 18.07
C ARG A 126 12.75 -3.88 17.26
N TRP A 127 13.74 -3.25 17.88
CA TRP A 127 14.67 -2.29 17.29
C TRP A 127 15.98 -3.00 16.98
N LEU A 128 16.45 -2.90 15.74
CA LEU A 128 17.77 -3.36 15.34
C LEU A 128 18.57 -2.14 14.88
N ASN A 129 19.49 -1.72 15.75
CA ASN A 129 20.41 -0.63 15.50
C ASN A 129 21.75 -1.24 15.05
N ARG A 130 21.96 -1.41 13.74
CA ARG A 130 23.29 -1.81 13.24
C ARG A 130 24.09 -0.56 12.89
N TRP A 131 24.93 -0.14 13.82
CA TRP A 131 25.91 0.94 13.61
C TRP A 131 26.95 0.51 12.56
N CYS A 132 26.86 1.07 11.37
CA CYS A 132 27.99 1.20 10.46
C CYS A 132 28.27 2.70 10.28
N GLY A 133 28.54 3.40 11.38
CA GLY A 133 29.04 4.77 11.34
C GLY A 133 28.09 5.92 10.96
N GLN A 134 26.82 5.74 10.57
CA GLN A 134 25.73 6.76 10.45
C GLN A 134 24.35 6.09 10.15
N PRO A 135 23.17 6.77 10.29
CA PRO A 135 21.95 6.15 10.82
C PRO A 135 21.08 5.43 9.77
N ALA A 136 20.85 4.13 10.00
CA ALA A 136 19.71 3.39 9.46
C ALA A 136 19.18 2.43 10.53
N CYS A 137 17.96 2.67 11.00
CA CYS A 137 17.26 1.89 12.01
C CYS A 137 16.31 0.90 11.32
N TRP A 138 16.33 -0.36 11.77
CA TRP A 138 15.46 -1.42 11.25
C TRP A 138 14.49 -1.87 12.35
N THR A 139 13.19 -1.96 12.08
CA THR A 139 12.19 -2.36 13.09
C THR A 139 11.20 -3.41 12.61
N ARG A 140 10.83 -4.36 13.48
CA ARG A 140 9.87 -5.45 13.19
C ARG A 140 8.52 -5.20 13.88
N LYS A 141 7.40 -5.23 13.15
CA LYS A 141 6.07 -5.47 13.75
C LYS A 141 5.77 -6.98 13.69
N SER A 142 5.83 -7.71 14.81
CA SER A 142 5.49 -9.13 14.84
C SER A 142 4.05 -9.34 15.33
N LYS A 143 3.11 -9.60 14.43
CA LYS A 143 1.78 -10.12 14.81
C LYS A 143 1.80 -11.63 15.10
N PHE A 144 2.84 -12.36 14.70
CA PHE A 144 3.02 -13.78 15.06
C PHE A 144 4.51 -14.10 15.31
N ALA A 145 4.81 -14.61 16.50
CA ALA A 145 6.12 -15.11 16.86
C ALA A 145 6.40 -16.45 16.17
N ARG A 146 7.09 -16.42 15.02
CA ARG A 146 7.93 -17.56 14.60
C ARG A 146 9.39 -17.11 14.56
N PRO A 147 10.33 -17.93 15.08
CA PRO A 147 11.76 -17.63 15.02
C PRO A 147 12.21 -17.71 13.55
N LEU A 148 12.97 -16.70 13.10
CA LEU A 148 13.62 -16.75 11.80
C LEU A 148 15.00 -17.41 11.93
N PRO A 149 15.44 -18.20 10.93
CA PRO A 149 16.84 -18.60 10.82
C PRO A 149 17.74 -17.36 10.61
N ARG A 150 18.99 -17.44 11.09
CA ARG A 150 19.99 -16.36 11.07
C ARG A 150 20.28 -15.95 9.61
N TRP A 151 19.79 -14.80 9.17
CA TRP A 151 20.19 -14.20 7.90
C TRP A 151 21.09 -12.99 8.14
N THR A 152 22.29 -13.04 7.57
CA THR A 152 23.22 -11.91 7.49
C THR A 152 23.05 -11.29 6.11
N ILE A 153 22.47 -10.08 6.02
CA ILE A 153 22.38 -9.34 4.75
C ILE A 153 23.66 -8.54 4.58
N CYS A 154 24.40 -8.81 3.50
CA CYS A 154 25.60 -8.09 3.10
C CYS A 154 25.27 -7.24 1.87
N SER A 155 25.47 -5.91 1.94
CA SER A 155 25.26 -5.02 0.79
C SER A 155 26.51 -4.95 -0.09
N ARG A 156 26.29 -4.76 -1.40
CA ARG A 156 27.32 -4.76 -2.45
C ARG A 156 28.31 -3.60 -2.27
N LYS A 157 29.52 -3.92 -1.79
CA LYS A 157 30.84 -3.37 -2.22
C LYS A 157 31.89 -3.85 -1.23
N SER A 158 32.30 -5.10 -1.39
CA SER A 158 33.62 -5.67 -1.02
C SER A 158 33.45 -7.17 -1.02
N ALA A 159 34.20 -7.86 -1.88
CA ALA A 159 34.36 -9.29 -1.77
C ALA A 159 34.91 -9.63 -0.37
N CYS A 160 34.29 -10.55 0.36
CA CYS A 160 35.05 -11.37 1.29
C CYS A 160 34.32 -12.68 1.62
N ALA A 161 35.15 -13.70 1.82
CA ALA A 161 34.85 -15.12 1.77
C ALA A 161 33.77 -15.60 2.75
N LEU A 162 32.99 -16.57 2.29
CA LEU A 162 32.37 -17.57 3.15
C LEU A 162 33.47 -18.30 3.91
N THR A 163 33.53 -18.12 5.22
CA THR A 163 34.16 -19.11 6.10
C THR A 163 33.09 -19.61 7.06
N SER A 164 32.62 -20.82 6.79
CA SER A 164 31.89 -21.63 7.77
C SER A 164 32.91 -22.20 8.75
N THR A 165 33.11 -21.55 9.89
CA THR A 165 33.67 -22.26 11.05
C THR A 165 32.52 -22.88 11.84
N SER A 166 32.02 -24.00 11.33
CA SER A 166 31.39 -25.03 12.16
C SER A 166 32.35 -26.21 12.22
N GLY A 167 33.30 -26.13 13.17
CA GLY A 167 34.04 -27.30 13.62
C GLY A 167 33.14 -28.12 14.54
N PHE A 168 32.67 -29.26 14.05
CA PHE A 168 32.31 -30.46 14.82
C PHE A 168 32.14 -31.61 13.81
N TRP A 169 33.28 -32.16 13.37
CA TRP A 169 33.72 -33.56 13.33
C TRP A 169 35.08 -33.59 12.64
#